data_AF-A0A2G2Z7U7-F1
#
_entry.id   AF-A0A2G2Z7U7-F1
#
_cell.length_a   1.000
_cell.length_b   1.000
_cell.length_c   1.000
_cell.angle_alpha   90.00
_cell.angle_beta   90.00
_cell.angle_gamma   90.00
#
_symmetry.space_group_name_H-M   'P 1'
#
loop_
_entity.id
_entity.type
_entity.pdbx_description
1 polymer ?
#
loop_
_entity_poly.entity_id
_entity_poly.type
_entity_poly.pdbx_seq_one_letter_code
_entity_poly.pdbx_strand_id
1 'polypeptide(L)'
;MTMATTSSSSFLSTLVVCLIVAFLMTPTTSNPLAKVCIKSKNPRFCLQVLGLNPHLSPYELTLEAINLAMASASGTTKKIHTFLDQTKDDNLKVIYNSCLNFYQSVIDTLTSTEEHFLKEGQYYGVNVAGNIAQLDSFQCETAFQSIIGYAYESTLTKDNENLRIFGSIVVSAIDCLYNSTSLKW
;
A
#
# COMPACT_ATOMS: atom_id res chain seq x y z
N MET A 1 -54.67 -53.42 -0.35
CA MET A 1 -53.45 -52.85 0.24
C MET A 1 -52.39 -52.92 -0.84
N THR A 2 -51.91 -51.81 -1.39
CA THR A 2 -50.70 -51.14 -0.92
C THR A 2 -50.66 -49.68 -1.37
N MET A 3 -50.37 -48.77 -0.43
CA MET A 3 -50.04 -47.36 -0.71
C MET A 3 -48.62 -47.26 -1.24
N ALA A 4 -48.42 -46.50 -2.32
CA ALA A 4 -47.11 -46.04 -2.74
C ALA A 4 -46.78 -44.74 -2.00
N THR A 5 -45.94 -44.83 -0.97
CA THR A 5 -45.37 -43.67 -0.29
C THR A 5 -43.86 -43.78 -0.32
N THR A 6 -43.19 -43.12 -1.27
CA THR A 6 -41.77 -42.74 -1.16
C THR A 6 -41.40 -41.75 -2.27
N SER A 7 -41.60 -40.45 -2.03
CA SER A 7 -40.96 -39.41 -2.84
C SER A 7 -40.61 -38.15 -2.03
N SER A 8 -40.50 -38.25 -0.70
CA SER A 8 -40.14 -37.11 0.16
C SER A 8 -38.64 -37.03 0.48
N SER A 9 -37.89 -38.15 0.40
CA SER A 9 -36.49 -38.19 0.83
C SER A 9 -35.51 -37.59 -0.19
N SER A 10 -35.79 -37.70 -1.49
CA SER A 10 -34.94 -37.17 -2.56
C SER A 10 -34.98 -35.65 -2.62
N PHE A 11 -36.15 -35.04 -2.46
CA PHE A 11 -36.30 -33.58 -2.46
C PHE A 11 -35.64 -32.93 -1.23
N LEU A 12 -35.77 -33.53 -0.05
CA LEU A 12 -35.08 -33.05 1.15
C LEU A 12 -33.56 -33.13 1.02
N SER A 13 -33.03 -34.24 0.48
CA SER A 13 -31.59 -34.43 0.28
C SER A 13 -31.02 -33.40 -0.70
N THR A 14 -31.71 -33.15 -1.81
CA THR A 14 -31.29 -32.17 -2.81
C THR A 14 -31.33 -30.74 -2.24
N LEU A 15 -32.36 -30.40 -1.45
CA LEU A 15 -32.47 -29.10 -0.80
C LEU A 15 -31.34 -28.86 0.22
N VAL A 16 -30.99 -29.87 1.01
CA VAL A 16 -29.87 -29.79 1.98
C VAL A 16 -28.54 -29.60 1.27
N VAL A 17 -28.30 -30.32 0.18
CA VAL A 17 -27.08 -30.13 -0.64
C VAL A 17 -27.04 -28.74 -1.28
N CYS A 18 -28.16 -28.24 -1.82
CA CYS A 18 -28.24 -26.87 -2.35
C CYS A 18 -27.99 -25.80 -1.29
N LEU A 19 -28.50 -25.99 -0.07
CA LEU A 19 -28.27 -25.07 1.05
C LEU A 19 -26.79 -25.08 1.49
N ILE A 20 -26.14 -26.25 1.54
CA ILE A 20 -24.71 -26.36 1.85
C ILE A 20 -23.87 -25.67 0.76
N VAL A 21 -24.17 -25.90 -0.52
CA VAL A 21 -23.48 -25.24 -1.63
C VAL A 21 -23.72 -23.73 -1.61
N ALA A 22 -24.94 -23.27 -1.31
CA ALA A 22 -25.24 -21.84 -1.16
C ALA A 22 -24.49 -21.20 0.03
N PHE A 23 -24.33 -21.94 1.14
CA PHE A 23 -23.55 -21.51 2.30
C PHE A 23 -22.04 -21.44 2.02
N LEU A 24 -21.53 -22.35 1.17
CA LEU A 24 -20.12 -22.34 0.71
C LEU A 24 -19.87 -21.30 -0.39
N MET A 25 -20.91 -20.91 -1.13
CA MET A 25 -20.89 -19.87 -2.16
C MET A 25 -21.12 -18.47 -1.60
N THR A 26 -21.25 -18.29 -0.27
CA THR A 26 -21.21 -16.95 0.29
C THR A 26 -19.88 -16.33 -0.14
N PRO A 27 -19.87 -15.22 -0.91
CA PRO A 27 -18.63 -14.55 -1.20
C PRO A 27 -18.02 -14.23 0.15
N THR A 28 -16.87 -14.82 0.46
CA THR A 28 -16.07 -14.30 1.55
C THR A 28 -15.84 -12.85 1.16
N THR A 29 -16.52 -11.92 1.83
CA THR A 29 -16.27 -10.50 1.69
C THR A 29 -14.87 -10.32 2.25
N SER A 30 -13.86 -10.61 1.43
CA SER A 30 -12.49 -10.65 1.86
C SER A 30 -12.19 -9.29 2.44
N ASN A 31 -11.77 -9.25 3.70
CA ASN A 31 -11.47 -8.04 4.43
C ASN A 31 -10.65 -7.10 3.50
N PRO A 32 -11.09 -5.84 3.25
CA PRO A 32 -10.35 -4.87 2.46
C PRO A 32 -8.87 -4.79 2.86
N LEU A 33 -8.56 -4.83 4.15
CA LEU A 33 -7.18 -4.87 4.65
C LEU A 33 -6.39 -6.06 4.09
N ALA A 34 -6.98 -7.25 4.08
CA ALA A 34 -6.32 -8.44 3.54
C ALA A 34 -6.08 -8.32 2.02
N LYS A 35 -7.05 -7.76 1.27
CA LYS A 35 -6.92 -7.48 -0.17
C LYS A 35 -5.79 -6.50 -0.47
N VAL A 36 -5.65 -5.46 0.34
CA VAL A 36 -4.57 -4.48 0.21
C VAL A 36 -3.23 -5.15 0.53
N CYS A 37 -3.11 -5.78 1.70
CA CYS A 37 -1.82 -6.26 2.16
C CYS A 37 -1.26 -7.43 1.34
N ILE A 38 -2.10 -8.34 0.81
CA ILE A 38 -1.62 -9.44 -0.04
C ILE A 38 -0.99 -8.95 -1.35
N LYS A 39 -1.40 -7.78 -1.84
CA LYS A 39 -0.87 -7.16 -3.08
C LYS A 39 0.34 -6.25 -2.82
N SER A 40 0.56 -5.84 -1.57
CA SER A 40 1.71 -5.01 -1.21
C SER A 40 3.02 -5.79 -1.32
N LYS A 41 4.14 -5.09 -1.57
CA LYS A 41 5.49 -5.65 -1.59
C LYS A 41 5.88 -6.37 -0.30
N ASN A 42 5.26 -6.03 0.83
CA ASN A 42 5.52 -6.68 2.11
C ASN A 42 4.21 -6.86 2.91
N PRO A 43 3.51 -8.00 2.73
CA PRO A 43 2.21 -8.23 3.38
C PRO A 43 2.26 -8.19 4.91
N ARG A 44 3.34 -8.71 5.52
CA ARG A 44 3.50 -8.69 6.98
C ARG A 44 3.65 -7.27 7.51
N PHE A 45 4.50 -6.46 6.87
CA PHE A 45 4.68 -5.07 7.24
C PHE A 45 3.38 -4.28 7.04
N CYS A 46 2.68 -4.47 5.92
CA CYS A 46 1.38 -3.85 5.67
C CYS A 46 0.37 -4.16 6.79
N LEU A 47 0.23 -5.43 7.18
CA LEU A 47 -0.65 -5.82 8.29
C LEU A 47 -0.22 -5.20 9.61
N GLN A 48 1.08 -5.05 9.85
CA GLN A 48 1.58 -4.40 11.06
C GLN A 48 1.18 -2.92 11.13
N VAL A 49 1.27 -2.19 10.01
CA VAL A 49 1.01 -0.73 10.00
C VAL A 49 -0.46 -0.37 9.83
N LEU A 50 -1.24 -1.15 9.07
CA LEU A 50 -2.66 -0.89 8.83
C LEU A 50 -3.59 -1.72 9.73
N GLY A 51 -3.08 -2.79 10.36
CA GLY A 51 -3.88 -3.73 11.14
C GLY A 51 -4.36 -3.23 12.49
N LEU A 52 -4.03 -1.99 12.88
CA LEU A 52 -4.55 -1.36 14.09
C LEU A 52 -6.07 -1.18 14.02
N ASN A 53 -6.64 -1.07 12.82
CA ASN A 53 -8.08 -0.99 12.62
C ASN A 53 -8.53 -1.88 11.43
N PRO A 54 -8.92 -3.14 11.67
CA PRO A 54 -9.20 -4.10 10.60
C PRO A 54 -10.53 -3.87 9.86
N HIS A 55 -11.31 -2.86 10.27
CA HIS A 55 -12.65 -2.57 9.73
C HIS A 55 -12.70 -1.33 8.83
N LEU A 56 -11.53 -0.74 8.51
CA LEU A 56 -11.47 0.41 7.61
C LEU A 56 -12.03 0.07 6.24
N SER A 57 -12.84 0.99 5.70
CA SER A 57 -13.30 0.94 4.32
C SER A 57 -12.11 1.04 3.35
N PRO A 58 -12.26 0.62 2.08
CA PRO A 58 -11.20 0.80 1.08
C PRO A 58 -10.73 2.25 0.94
N TYR A 59 -11.62 3.23 1.13
CA TYR A 59 -11.28 4.65 1.12
C TYR A 59 -10.39 5.01 2.32
N GLU A 60 -10.80 4.64 3.53
CA GLU A 60 -10.04 4.94 4.75
C GLU A 60 -8.68 4.22 4.77
N LEU A 61 -8.61 2.99 4.25
CA LEU A 61 -7.33 2.27 4.07
C LEU A 61 -6.39 3.00 3.11
N THR A 62 -6.93 3.59 2.05
CA THR A 62 -6.14 4.35 1.08
C THR A 62 -5.62 5.64 1.71
N LEU A 63 -6.49 6.36 2.44
CA LEU A 63 -6.09 7.57 3.16
C LEU A 63 -5.00 7.27 4.21
N GLU A 64 -5.18 6.22 5.01
CA GLU A 64 -4.20 5.83 6.02
C GLU A 64 -2.85 5.43 5.38
N ALA A 65 -2.88 4.71 4.25
CA ALA A 65 -1.66 4.37 3.51
C ALA A 65 -0.91 5.61 3.02
N ILE A 66 -1.63 6.64 2.51
CA ILE A 66 -1.05 7.91 2.09
C ILE A 66 -0.40 8.63 3.29
N ASN A 67 -1.11 8.70 4.41
CA ASN A 67 -0.62 9.36 5.63
C ASN A 67 0.64 8.68 6.18
N LEU A 68 0.68 7.35 6.19
CA LEU A 68 1.85 6.59 6.62
C LEU A 68 3.05 6.81 5.68
N ALA A 69 2.83 6.85 4.36
CA ALA A 69 3.87 7.16 3.38
C ALA A 69 4.44 8.58 3.59
N MET A 70 3.55 9.56 3.82
CA MET A 70 3.93 10.96 4.05
C MET A 70 4.69 11.15 5.37
N ALA A 71 4.25 10.47 6.43
CA ALA A 71 4.94 10.46 7.71
C ALA A 71 6.32 9.81 7.61
N SER A 72 6.44 8.69 6.88
CA SER A 72 7.72 8.05 6.60
C SER A 72 8.65 8.99 5.82
N ALA A 73 8.17 9.62 4.76
CA ALA A 73 8.97 10.55 3.95
C ALA A 73 9.46 11.73 4.78
N SER A 74 8.56 12.37 5.53
CA SER A 74 8.88 13.51 6.40
C SER A 74 9.87 13.15 7.51
N GLY A 75 9.73 11.95 8.09
CA GLY A 75 10.67 11.42 9.08
C GLY A 75 12.07 11.25 8.50
N THR A 76 12.17 10.68 7.29
CA THR A 76 13.45 10.51 6.61
C THR A 76 14.09 11.85 6.22
N THR A 77 13.30 12.83 5.75
CA THR A 77 13.81 14.18 5.45
C THR A 77 14.51 14.82 6.65
N LYS A 78 13.92 14.71 7.85
CA LYS A 78 14.54 15.20 9.10
C LYS A 78 15.86 14.48 9.41
N LYS A 79 15.90 13.17 9.16
CA LYS A 79 17.10 12.35 9.33
C LYS A 79 18.20 12.76 8.35
N ILE A 80 17.85 13.01 7.08
CA ILE A 80 18.79 13.48 6.05
C ILE A 80 19.38 14.84 6.43
N HIS A 81 18.57 15.78 6.91
CA HIS A 81 19.09 17.06 7.42
C HIS A 81 20.10 16.86 8.57
N THR A 82 19.80 15.97 9.51
CA THR A 82 20.73 15.64 10.59
C THR A 82 22.07 15.10 10.05
N PHE A 83 22.03 14.24 9.03
CA PHE A 83 23.25 13.70 8.42
C PHE A 83 24.04 14.74 7.62
N LEU A 84 23.35 15.67 6.95
CA LEU A 84 23.97 16.81 6.27
C LEU A 84 24.74 17.70 7.23
N ASP A 85 24.16 18.02 8.39
CA ASP A 85 24.78 18.88 9.39
C ASP A 85 26.02 18.23 10.05
N GLN A 86 26.04 16.89 10.10
CA GLN A 86 27.11 16.13 10.75
C GLN A 86 28.26 15.75 9.82
N THR A 87 28.00 15.59 8.52
CA THR A 87 29.01 15.12 7.58
C THR A 87 29.99 16.22 7.16
N LYS A 88 31.28 15.86 7.12
CA LYS A 88 32.33 16.71 6.52
C LYS A 88 32.69 16.29 5.10
N ASP A 89 32.18 15.15 4.64
CA ASP A 89 32.43 14.62 3.29
C ASP A 89 31.52 15.32 2.28
N ASP A 90 32.12 16.04 1.33
CA ASP A 90 31.39 16.81 0.32
C ASP A 90 30.63 15.92 -0.68
N ASN A 91 31.10 14.70 -0.97
CA ASN A 91 30.37 13.76 -1.81
C ASN A 91 29.10 13.29 -1.09
N LEU A 92 29.18 13.00 0.21
CA LEU A 92 28.01 12.66 1.01
C LEU A 92 27.00 13.82 1.06
N LYS A 93 27.46 15.08 1.11
CA LYS A 93 26.55 16.24 1.02
C LYS A 93 25.80 16.26 -0.31
N VAL A 94 26.46 15.99 -1.43
CA VAL A 94 25.83 15.92 -2.76
C VAL A 94 24.76 14.81 -2.79
N ILE A 95 25.09 13.63 -2.26
CA ILE A 95 24.17 12.49 -2.18
C ILE A 95 22.95 12.84 -1.32
N TYR A 96 23.16 13.36 -0.11
CA TYR A 96 22.06 13.71 0.80
C TYR A 96 21.16 14.82 0.24
N ASN A 97 21.72 15.84 -0.42
CA ASN A 97 20.91 16.87 -1.08
C ASN A 97 20.07 16.28 -2.24
N SER A 98 20.61 15.30 -2.98
CA SER A 98 19.85 14.59 -4.01
C SER A 98 18.68 13.81 -3.38
N CYS A 99 18.93 13.11 -2.28
CA CYS A 99 17.89 12.46 -1.50
C CYS A 99 16.82 13.45 -0.99
N LEU A 100 17.19 14.64 -0.51
CA LEU A 100 16.21 15.65 -0.11
C LEU A 100 15.26 16.01 -1.25
N ASN A 101 15.77 16.17 -2.48
CA ASN A 101 14.94 16.47 -3.64
C ASN A 101 13.94 15.33 -3.95
N PHE A 102 14.41 14.09 -3.90
CA PHE A 102 13.55 12.91 -4.08
C PHE A 102 12.46 12.83 -3.00
N TYR A 103 12.82 13.02 -1.73
CA TYR A 103 11.84 12.98 -0.64
C TYR A 103 10.86 14.16 -0.67
N GLN A 104 11.30 15.36 -1.09
CA GLN A 104 10.41 16.51 -1.27
C GLN A 104 9.38 16.25 -2.38
N SER A 105 9.83 15.71 -3.53
CA SER A 105 8.95 15.27 -4.63
C SER A 105 7.84 14.33 -4.14
N VAL A 106 8.20 13.35 -3.31
CA VAL A 106 7.23 12.43 -2.70
C VAL A 106 6.25 13.15 -1.78
N ILE A 107 6.72 14.04 -0.91
CA ILE A 107 5.87 14.79 0.04
C ILE A 107 4.87 15.68 -0.72
N ASP A 108 5.33 16.44 -1.71
CA ASP A 108 4.47 17.35 -2.49
C ASP A 108 3.38 16.56 -3.25
N THR A 109 3.78 15.43 -3.84
CA THR A 109 2.88 14.54 -4.58
C THR A 109 1.84 13.89 -3.66
N LEU A 110 2.26 13.36 -2.50
CA LEU A 110 1.33 12.74 -1.54
C LEU A 110 0.39 13.76 -0.90
N THR A 111 0.87 14.98 -0.61
CA THR A 111 0.02 16.09 -0.12
C THR A 111 -1.08 16.41 -1.13
N SER A 112 -0.72 16.59 -2.39
CA SER A 112 -1.69 16.83 -3.47
C SER A 112 -2.68 15.66 -3.62
N THR A 113 -2.21 14.43 -3.39
CA THR A 113 -3.02 13.21 -3.47
C THR A 113 -4.08 13.15 -2.37
N GLU A 114 -3.68 13.45 -1.13
CA GLU A 114 -4.58 13.50 0.03
C GLU A 114 -5.60 14.65 -0.11
N GLU A 115 -5.13 15.82 -0.52
CA GLU A 115 -5.95 17.02 -0.58
C GLU A 115 -6.97 16.99 -1.72
N HIS A 116 -6.59 16.42 -2.88
CA HIS A 116 -7.36 16.47 -4.13
C HIS A 116 -7.68 15.10 -4.70
N PHE A 117 -6.66 14.34 -5.14
CA PHE A 117 -6.89 13.19 -6.03
C PHE A 117 -7.80 12.12 -5.41
N LEU A 118 -7.60 11.80 -4.14
CA LEU A 118 -8.43 10.79 -3.47
C LEU A 118 -9.88 11.26 -3.30
N LYS A 119 -10.09 12.53 -2.92
CA LYS A 119 -11.43 13.10 -2.68
C LYS A 119 -12.22 13.28 -3.97
N GLU A 120 -11.54 13.60 -5.06
CA GLU A 120 -12.13 13.79 -6.38
C GLU A 120 -12.31 12.46 -7.15
N GLY A 121 -11.91 11.33 -6.58
CA GLY A 121 -11.99 10.02 -7.24
C GLY A 121 -10.98 9.85 -8.39
N GLN A 122 -9.92 10.65 -8.44
CA GLN A 122 -8.83 10.56 -9.43
C GLN A 122 -7.87 9.41 -9.07
N TYR A 123 -8.36 8.17 -9.15
CA TYR A 123 -7.63 6.99 -8.70
C TYR A 123 -6.29 6.75 -9.42
N TYR A 124 -6.20 7.13 -10.70
CA TYR A 124 -4.94 7.08 -11.44
C TYR A 124 -3.87 7.99 -10.80
N GLY A 125 -4.24 9.20 -10.36
CA GLY A 125 -3.32 10.12 -9.68
C GLY A 125 -2.79 9.54 -8.38
N VAL A 126 -3.66 8.91 -7.58
CA VAL A 126 -3.26 8.22 -6.33
C VAL A 126 -2.33 7.04 -6.63
N ASN A 127 -2.58 6.27 -7.68
CA ASN A 127 -1.71 5.17 -8.10
C ASN A 127 -0.32 5.68 -8.53
N VAL A 128 -0.27 6.75 -9.32
CA VAL A 128 0.98 7.41 -9.72
C VAL A 128 1.77 7.90 -8.50
N ALA A 129 1.10 8.51 -7.51
CA ALA A 129 1.76 8.96 -6.28
C ALA A 129 2.45 7.82 -5.51
N GLY A 130 1.78 6.68 -5.37
CA GLY A 130 2.38 5.48 -4.76
C GLY A 130 3.57 4.92 -5.55
N ASN A 131 3.57 5.06 -6.88
CA ASN A 131 4.71 4.69 -7.72
C ASN A 131 5.87 5.68 -7.62
N ILE A 132 5.59 6.98 -7.51
CA ILE A 132 6.62 8.02 -7.27
C ILE A 132 7.31 7.77 -5.93
N ALA A 133 6.57 7.49 -4.86
CA ALA A 133 7.15 7.11 -3.56
C ALA A 133 8.10 5.90 -3.66
N GLN A 134 7.76 4.91 -4.49
CA GLN A 134 8.62 3.75 -4.73
C GLN A 134 9.87 4.07 -5.57
N LEU A 135 9.72 4.91 -6.59
CA LEU A 135 10.81 5.28 -7.49
C LEU A 135 11.81 6.18 -6.79
N ASP A 136 11.35 7.24 -6.14
CA ASP A 136 12.19 8.28 -5.56
C ASP A 136 12.96 7.75 -4.34
N SER A 137 12.36 6.86 -3.55
CA SER A 137 13.07 6.14 -2.48
C SER A 137 14.16 5.22 -3.03
N PHE A 138 13.90 4.53 -4.14
CA PHE A 138 14.91 3.71 -4.83
C PHE A 138 16.02 4.59 -5.42
N GLN A 139 15.69 5.73 -6.01
CA GLN A 139 16.67 6.66 -6.56
C GLN A 139 17.59 7.21 -5.46
N CYS A 140 17.05 7.61 -4.31
CA CYS A 140 17.85 7.99 -3.15
C CYS A 140 18.79 6.84 -2.69
N GLU A 141 18.31 5.60 -2.65
CA GLU A 141 19.17 4.46 -2.29
C GLU A 141 20.34 4.30 -3.27
N THR A 142 20.06 4.39 -4.57
CA THR A 142 21.09 4.25 -5.61
C THR A 142 22.04 5.44 -5.70
N ALA A 143 21.66 6.62 -5.18
CA ALA A 143 22.52 7.80 -5.17
C ALA A 143 23.81 7.58 -4.37
N PHE A 144 23.82 6.69 -3.38
CA PHE A 144 25.05 6.34 -2.63
C PHE A 144 26.11 5.63 -3.48
N GLN A 145 25.75 5.18 -4.68
CA GLN A 145 26.63 4.54 -5.65
C GLN A 145 26.87 5.42 -6.90
N SER A 146 26.39 6.67 -6.91
CA SER A 146 26.40 7.50 -8.11
C SER A 146 27.71 8.27 -8.34
N ILE A 147 28.60 8.32 -7.35
CA ILE A 147 29.86 9.07 -7.43
C ILE A 147 30.96 8.15 -7.96
N ILE A 148 31.49 8.45 -9.15
CA ILE A 148 32.52 7.64 -9.80
C ILE A 148 33.76 7.56 -8.89
N GLY A 149 34.22 6.33 -8.63
CA GLY A 149 35.39 6.07 -7.79
C GLY A 149 35.09 5.99 -6.28
N TYR A 150 33.83 6.19 -5.87
CA TYR A 150 33.39 6.08 -4.49
C TYR A 150 32.16 5.18 -4.38
N ALA A 151 32.16 4.26 -3.44
CA ALA A 151 31.02 3.40 -3.13
C ALA A 151 30.66 3.60 -1.67
N TYR A 152 29.57 4.33 -1.40
CA TYR A 152 29.10 4.55 -0.04
C TYR A 152 28.04 3.51 0.31
N GLU A 153 28.15 2.91 1.49
CA GLU A 153 26.99 2.20 2.05
C GLU A 153 25.93 3.23 2.43
N SER A 154 24.67 2.96 2.05
CA SER A 154 23.57 3.88 2.33
C SER A 154 23.25 3.87 3.83
N THR A 155 23.30 5.06 4.44
CA THR A 155 22.86 5.28 5.82
C THR A 155 21.32 5.35 5.95
N LEU A 156 20.62 5.20 4.82
CA LEU A 156 19.18 5.35 4.67
C LEU A 156 18.51 4.08 4.14
N THR A 157 19.22 2.97 3.95
CA THR A 157 18.67 1.74 3.34
C THR A 157 17.34 1.32 3.94
N LYS A 158 17.23 1.34 5.27
CA LYS A 158 15.98 0.94 5.94
C LYS A 158 14.85 1.94 5.71
N ASP A 159 15.16 3.24 5.69
CA ASP A 159 14.20 4.32 5.50
C ASP A 159 13.68 4.32 4.05
N ASN A 160 14.60 4.19 3.08
CA ASN A 160 14.28 4.04 1.67
C ASN A 160 13.42 2.81 1.41
N GLU A 161 13.77 1.66 2.00
CA GLU A 161 12.96 0.45 1.85
C GLU A 161 11.57 0.59 2.48
N ASN A 162 11.48 1.24 3.63
CA ASN A 162 10.18 1.48 4.26
C ASN A 162 9.29 2.37 3.38
N LEU A 163 9.81 3.48 2.85
CA LEU A 163 9.04 4.36 1.96
C LEU A 163 8.64 3.62 0.67
N ARG A 164 9.52 2.77 0.13
CA ARG A 164 9.21 1.92 -1.02
C ARG A 164 8.07 0.94 -0.71
N ILE A 165 8.04 0.35 0.48
CA ILE A 165 6.94 -0.51 0.91
C ILE A 165 5.65 0.31 1.09
N PHE A 166 5.71 1.47 1.73
CA PHE A 166 4.54 2.35 1.90
C PHE A 166 3.95 2.78 0.56
N GLY A 167 4.77 3.17 -0.42
CA GLY A 167 4.29 3.48 -1.77
C GLY A 167 3.59 2.29 -2.44
N SER A 168 4.08 1.06 -2.23
CA SER A 168 3.39 -0.14 -2.70
C SER A 168 2.07 -0.42 -1.98
N ILE A 169 1.97 -0.08 -0.69
CA ILE A 169 0.72 -0.16 0.06
C ILE A 169 -0.29 0.84 -0.50
N VAL A 170 0.12 2.08 -0.81
CA VAL A 170 -0.74 3.10 -1.46
C VAL A 170 -1.31 2.56 -2.78
N VAL A 171 -0.46 2.02 -3.65
CA VAL A 171 -0.88 1.40 -4.93
C VAL A 171 -1.89 0.26 -4.69
N SER A 172 -1.62 -0.61 -3.72
CA SER A 172 -2.50 -1.74 -3.41
C SER A 172 -3.85 -1.29 -2.83
N ALA A 173 -3.85 -0.22 -2.04
CA ALA A 173 -5.04 0.36 -1.42
C ALA A 173 -5.94 1.01 -2.46
N ILE A 174 -5.38 1.83 -3.36
CA ILE A 174 -6.16 2.47 -4.41
C ILE A 174 -6.74 1.45 -5.40
N ASP A 175 -5.99 0.40 -5.74
CA ASP A 175 -6.51 -0.68 -6.57
C ASP A 175 -7.69 -1.41 -5.90
N CYS A 176 -7.63 -1.59 -4.57
CA CYS A 176 -8.74 -2.15 -3.80
C CYS A 176 -9.96 -1.21 -3.82
N LEU A 177 -9.74 0.09 -3.62
CA LEU A 177 -10.79 1.11 -3.67
C LEU A 177 -11.46 1.14 -5.05
N TYR A 178 -10.69 1.28 -6.13
CA TYR A 178 -11.20 1.31 -7.50
C TYR A 178 -12.09 0.10 -7.81
N ASN A 179 -11.60 -1.11 -7.51
CA ASN A 179 -12.36 -2.35 -7.72
C ASN A 179 -13.64 -2.41 -6.88
N SER A 180 -13.64 -1.85 -5.66
CA SER A 180 -14.85 -1.79 -4.82
C SER A 180 -15.91 -0.82 -5.36
N THR A 181 -15.50 0.19 -6.14
CA THR A 181 -16.40 1.16 -6.76
C THR A 181 -16.90 0.73 -8.13
N SER A 182 -16.10 -0.03 -8.90
CA SER A 182 -16.50 -0.53 -10.23
C SER A 182 -17.49 -1.69 -10.19
N LEU A 183 -17.51 -2.48 -9.10
CA LEU A 183 -18.43 -3.60 -8.89
C LEU A 183 -19.85 -3.18 -8.45
N LYS A 184 -20.17 -1.88 -8.43
CA LYS A 184 -21.49 -1.36 -8.01
C LYS A 184 -22.52 -1.22 -9.16
N TRP A 185 -22.30 -1.88 -10.30
CA TRP A 185 -23.18 -1.81 -11.48
C TRP A 185 -23.65 -3.19 -11.92
#